data_AF-A0A956N1I3-F1
#
_entry.id   AF-A0A956N1I3-F1
#
_cell.length_a   1.000
_cell.length_b   1.000
_cell.length_c   1.000
_cell.angle_alpha   90.00
_cell.angle_beta   90.00
_cell.angle_gamma   90.00
#
_symmetry.space_group_name_H-M   'P 1'
#
loop_
_entity.id
_entity.type
_entity.pdbx_description
1 polymer ?
#
loop_
_entity_poly.entity_id
_entity_poly.type
_entity_poly.pdbx_seq_one_letter_code
_entity_poly.pdbx_strand_id
1 'polypeptide(L)'
;ISFFGLLYVIFLVNNIFLVVLEEGSLIPLYSAAITWVQIIIIIISIPYISGIYKIPQNFLVQNIIVFASTLIFNFYLIWAVYLDPDIRSTGVEERTSLSLMLSFLVFTFGVATSFFPSESFLRALFISTIVMFNLGYTYAHYKNRINNRLVYEYLLICTIFFTFLIIFTP
;
A
#
# COMPACT_ATOMS: atom_id res chain seq x y z
N ILE A 1 -18.06 11.11 13.82
CA ILE A 1 -18.55 10.73 12.47
C ILE A 1 -17.45 10.04 11.64
N SER A 2 -16.23 10.59 11.55
CA SER A 2 -15.15 9.99 10.74
C SER A 2 -14.71 8.57 11.13
N PHE A 3 -14.64 8.23 12.42
CA PHE A 3 -14.24 6.88 12.86
C PHE A 3 -15.31 5.81 12.55
N PHE A 4 -16.58 6.13 12.82
CA PHE A 4 -17.71 5.24 12.51
C PHE A 4 -17.90 5.03 11.00
N GLY A 5 -17.67 6.07 10.19
CA GLY A 5 -17.70 5.94 8.73
C GLY A 5 -16.60 5.02 8.19
N LEU A 6 -15.37 5.16 8.69
CA LEU A 6 -14.24 4.33 8.26
C LEU A 6 -14.42 2.86 8.68
N LEU A 7 -14.89 2.62 9.91
CA LEU A 7 -15.26 1.29 10.39
C LEU A 7 -16.36 0.65 9.53
N TYR A 8 -17.38 1.43 9.15
CA TYR A 8 -18.46 0.94 8.29
C TYR A 8 -17.94 0.45 6.93
N VAL A 9 -17.05 1.22 6.29
CA VAL A 9 -16.45 0.80 5.00
C VAL A 9 -15.59 -0.46 5.19
N ILE A 10 -14.80 -0.55 6.26
CA ILE A 10 -14.03 -1.77 6.58
C ILE A 10 -14.96 -2.98 6.76
N PHE A 11 -16.04 -2.84 7.52
CA PHE A 11 -17.00 -3.93 7.72
C PHE A 11 -17.69 -4.32 6.43
N LEU A 12 -18.04 -3.36 5.56
CA LEU A 12 -18.67 -3.65 4.28
C LEU A 12 -17.73 -4.44 3.36
N VAL A 13 -16.47 -4.03 3.26
CA VAL A 13 -15.43 -4.73 2.51
C VAL A 13 -15.21 -6.15 3.06
N ASN A 14 -15.11 -6.30 4.39
CA ASN A 14 -14.95 -7.62 5.02
C ASN A 14 -16.16 -8.54 4.81
N ASN A 15 -17.37 -7.99 4.83
CA ASN A 15 -18.58 -8.77 4.51
C ASN A 15 -18.55 -9.28 3.07
N ILE A 16 -18.10 -8.46 2.10
CA ILE A 16 -17.95 -8.92 0.71
C ILE A 16 -16.98 -10.11 0.64
N PHE A 17 -15.85 -10.05 1.36
CA PHE A 17 -14.89 -11.17 1.40
C PHE A 17 -15.48 -12.43 2.05
N LEU A 18 -16.25 -12.28 3.12
CA LEU A 18 -16.92 -13.40 3.79
C LEU A 18 -17.93 -14.08 2.86
N VAL A 19 -18.75 -13.31 2.14
CA VAL A 19 -19.73 -13.85 1.20
C VAL A 19 -19.05 -14.58 0.04
N VAL A 20 -17.93 -14.04 -0.47
CA VAL A 20 -17.17 -14.71 -1.55
C VAL A 20 -16.59 -16.05 -1.09
N LEU A 21 -16.16 -16.15 0.18
CA LEU A 21 -15.68 -17.40 0.78
C LEU A 21 -16.79 -18.46 0.92
N GLU A 22 -18.03 -18.06 1.21
CA GLU A 22 -19.16 -18.96 1.47
C GLU A 22 -19.89 -19.41 0.20
N GLU A 23 -20.13 -18.51 -0.76
CA GLU A 23 -21.02 -18.80 -1.91
C GLU A 23 -20.28 -19.11 -3.22
N GLY A 24 -18.94 -19.05 -3.24
CA GLY A 24 -18.09 -19.62 -4.28
C GLY A 24 -18.35 -19.14 -5.73
N SER A 25 -19.07 -18.05 -5.96
CA SER A 25 -19.35 -17.58 -7.31
C SER A 25 -19.52 -16.06 -7.45
N LEU A 26 -18.59 -15.46 -8.21
CA LEU A 26 -18.78 -14.36 -9.16
C LEU A 26 -19.57 -13.13 -8.69
N ILE A 27 -19.09 -12.42 -7.66
CA ILE A 27 -19.59 -11.07 -7.40
C ILE A 27 -18.71 -10.05 -8.12
N PRO A 28 -19.22 -9.29 -9.12
CA PRO A 28 -18.48 -8.19 -9.75
C PRO A 28 -18.09 -7.08 -8.75
N LEU A 29 -18.66 -7.06 -7.55
CA LEU A 29 -18.25 -6.18 -6.44
C LEU A 29 -16.87 -6.52 -5.86
N TYR A 30 -16.34 -7.71 -6.09
CA TYR A 30 -15.09 -8.12 -5.45
C TYR A 30 -13.89 -7.29 -5.93
N SER A 31 -13.82 -6.97 -7.24
CA SER A 31 -12.80 -6.03 -7.76
C SER A 31 -12.92 -4.65 -7.11
N ALA A 32 -14.16 -4.16 -6.89
CA ALA A 32 -14.38 -2.91 -6.18
C ALA A 32 -13.96 -3.01 -4.71
N ALA A 33 -14.20 -4.15 -4.04
CA ALA A 33 -13.77 -4.40 -2.67
C ALA A 33 -12.24 -4.37 -2.54
N ILE A 34 -11.48 -4.95 -3.47
CA ILE A 34 -10.02 -4.85 -3.49
C ILE A 34 -9.56 -3.39 -3.65
N THR A 35 -10.17 -2.65 -4.59
CA THR A 35 -9.84 -1.23 -4.74
C THR A 35 -10.12 -0.46 -3.44
N TRP A 36 -11.23 -0.74 -2.76
CA TRP A 36 -11.52 -0.16 -1.45
C TRP A 36 -10.52 -0.57 -0.37
N VAL A 37 -10.05 -1.83 -0.34
CA VAL A 37 -8.97 -2.27 0.54
C VAL A 37 -7.72 -1.42 0.30
N GLN A 38 -7.30 -1.24 -0.95
CA GLN A 38 -6.13 -0.44 -1.27
C GLN A 38 -6.30 1.01 -0.79
N ILE A 39 -7.44 1.63 -1.07
CA ILE A 39 -7.75 2.98 -0.62
C ILE A 39 -7.71 3.09 0.91
N ILE A 40 -8.33 2.14 1.62
CA ILE A 40 -8.33 2.13 3.09
C ILE A 40 -6.91 1.98 3.63
N ILE A 41 -6.11 1.06 3.08
CA ILE A 41 -4.70 0.89 3.49
C ILE A 41 -3.96 2.21 3.33
N ILE A 42 -4.12 2.92 2.22
CA ILE A 42 -3.44 4.21 1.98
C ILE A 42 -3.93 5.32 2.91
N ILE A 43 -5.24 5.44 3.13
CA ILE A 43 -5.81 6.44 4.05
C ILE A 43 -5.27 6.22 5.47
N ILE A 44 -5.12 4.97 5.91
CA ILE A 44 -4.57 4.63 7.22
C ILE A 44 -3.05 4.76 7.24
N SER A 45 -2.35 4.46 6.14
CA SER A 45 -0.89 4.48 6.09
C SER A 45 -0.33 5.88 6.26
N ILE A 46 -0.96 6.92 5.71
CA ILE A 46 -0.48 8.30 5.80
C ILE A 46 -0.32 8.76 7.26
N PRO A 47 -1.37 8.78 8.11
CA PRO A 47 -1.24 9.20 9.50
C PRO A 47 -0.37 8.22 10.31
N TYR A 48 -0.41 6.92 10.00
CA TYR A 48 0.42 5.92 10.66
C TYR A 48 1.93 6.16 10.43
N ILE A 49 2.35 6.30 9.17
CA ILE A 49 3.74 6.57 8.79
C ILE A 49 4.18 7.95 9.29
N SER A 50 3.29 8.95 9.25
CA SER A 50 3.54 10.26 9.86
C SER A 50 3.80 10.15 11.35
N GLY A 51 3.03 9.30 12.05
CA GLY A 51 3.27 8.97 13.45
C GLY A 51 4.65 8.35 13.68
N ILE A 52 5.07 7.40 12.84
CA ILE A 52 6.39 6.75 12.93
C ILE A 52 7.53 7.78 12.78
N TYR A 53 7.43 8.69 11.81
CA TYR A 53 8.48 9.68 11.58
C TYR A 53 8.60 10.75 12.68
N LYS A 54 7.55 10.91 13.51
CA LYS A 54 7.61 11.78 14.70
C LYS A 54 8.28 11.13 15.90
N ILE A 55 8.51 9.81 15.90
CA ILE A 55 9.14 9.13 17.03
C ILE A 55 10.61 9.60 17.11
N PRO A 56 11.12 10.00 18.29
CA PRO A 56 12.50 10.47 18.46
C PRO A 56 13.48 9.28 18.47
N GLN A 57 13.59 8.61 17.34
CA GLN A 57 14.45 7.45 17.09
C GLN A 57 15.29 7.69 15.84
N ASN A 58 16.33 6.89 15.66
CA ASN A 58 17.17 6.95 14.46
C ASN A 58 16.31 6.69 13.20
N PHE A 59 16.59 7.42 12.12
CA PHE A 59 15.93 7.25 10.82
C PHE A 59 15.96 5.80 10.31
N LEU A 60 17.01 5.03 10.61
CA LEU A 60 17.08 3.61 10.27
C LEU A 60 16.00 2.80 10.99
N VAL A 61 15.81 3.02 12.29
CA VAL A 61 14.80 2.32 13.09
C VAL A 61 13.39 2.67 12.59
N GLN A 62 13.13 3.95 12.33
CA GLN A 62 11.87 4.39 11.76
C GLN A 62 11.57 3.69 10.42
N ASN A 63 12.55 3.64 9.51
CA ASN A 63 12.36 3.01 8.20
C ASN A 63 12.24 1.47 8.28
N ILE A 64 12.88 0.81 9.26
CA ILE A 64 12.67 -0.63 9.52
C ILE A 64 11.23 -0.89 9.94
N ILE A 65 10.64 -0.03 10.79
CA ILE A 65 9.24 -0.14 11.17
C ILE A 65 8.34 0.05 9.94
N VAL A 66 8.59 1.08 9.13
CA VAL A 66 7.83 1.31 7.88
C VAL A 66 7.93 0.13 6.91
N PHE A 67 9.13 -0.46 6.79
CA PHE A 67 9.36 -1.67 5.99
C PHE A 67 8.50 -2.84 6.49
N ALA A 68 8.54 -3.13 7.79
CA ALA A 68 7.76 -4.22 8.39
C ALA A 68 6.25 -4.00 8.19
N SER A 69 5.76 -2.78 8.39
CA SER A 69 4.35 -2.45 8.21
C SER A 69 3.91 -2.56 6.75
N THR A 70 4.75 -2.12 5.81
CA THR A 70 4.48 -2.28 4.38
C THR A 70 4.41 -3.74 3.97
N LEU A 71 5.25 -4.59 4.58
CA LEU A 71 5.25 -6.02 4.36
C LEU A 71 3.94 -6.65 4.84
N ILE A 72 3.43 -6.24 6.01
CA ILE A 72 2.12 -6.64 6.52
C ILE A 72 1.00 -6.18 5.57
N PHE A 73 1.04 -4.93 5.08
CA PHE A 73 0.04 -4.42 4.14
C PHE A 73 0.01 -5.20 2.82
N ASN A 74 1.18 -5.55 2.28
CA ASN A 74 1.27 -6.40 1.09
C ASN A 74 0.69 -7.79 1.34
N PHE A 75 1.02 -8.44 2.46
CA PHE A 75 0.43 -9.74 2.78
C PHE A 75 -1.08 -9.68 2.98
N TYR A 76 -1.58 -8.64 3.64
CA TYR A 76 -3.02 -8.44 3.79
C TYR A 76 -3.70 -8.25 2.43
N LEU A 77 -3.11 -7.45 1.52
CA LEU A 77 -3.62 -7.29 0.17
C LEU A 77 -3.58 -8.63 -0.60
N ILE A 78 -2.48 -9.38 -0.53
CA ILE A 78 -2.36 -10.69 -1.20
C ILE A 78 -3.41 -11.67 -0.69
N TRP A 79 -3.63 -11.73 0.63
CA TRP A 79 -4.68 -12.53 1.22
C TRP A 79 -6.06 -12.11 0.70
N ALA A 80 -6.34 -10.80 0.71
CA ALA A 80 -7.61 -10.27 0.20
C ALA A 80 -7.80 -10.67 -1.25
N VAL A 81 -6.78 -10.47 -2.08
CA VAL A 81 -6.70 -10.76 -3.52
C VAL A 81 -6.85 -12.25 -3.80
N TYR A 82 -6.28 -13.17 -3.02
CA TYR A 82 -6.36 -14.61 -3.29
C TYR A 82 -7.78 -15.22 -3.29
N LEU A 83 -8.77 -14.47 -2.80
CA LEU A 83 -10.18 -14.84 -2.85
C LEU A 83 -10.81 -14.66 -4.24
N ASP A 84 -10.15 -13.99 -5.17
CA ASP A 84 -10.63 -13.83 -6.54
C ASP A 84 -10.44 -15.13 -7.36
N PRO A 85 -11.49 -15.62 -8.05
CA PRO A 85 -11.37 -16.79 -8.91
C PRO A 85 -10.50 -16.54 -10.16
N ASP A 86 -10.37 -15.28 -10.62
CA ASP A 86 -9.65 -14.95 -11.86
C ASP A 86 -8.14 -14.70 -11.65
N ILE A 87 -7.58 -15.08 -10.50
CA ILE A 87 -6.17 -14.82 -10.18
C ILE A 87 -5.26 -15.95 -10.60
N ARG A 88 -4.08 -15.54 -11.08
CA ARG A 88 -3.00 -16.46 -11.35
C ARG A 88 -2.62 -17.24 -10.09
N SER A 89 -2.61 -18.57 -10.19
CA SER A 89 -2.01 -19.42 -9.17
C SER A 89 -0.50 -19.11 -9.08
N THR A 90 -0.09 -18.66 -7.91
CA THR A 90 1.30 -18.28 -7.60
C THR A 90 1.77 -19.07 -6.39
N GLY A 91 3.01 -19.52 -6.43
CA GLY A 91 3.63 -20.22 -5.31
C GLY A 91 3.86 -19.29 -4.12
N VAL A 92 3.97 -19.86 -2.92
CA VAL A 92 4.26 -19.08 -1.69
C VAL A 92 5.55 -18.26 -1.85
N GLU A 93 6.56 -18.82 -2.52
CA GLU A 93 7.85 -18.16 -2.80
C GLU A 93 7.70 -16.89 -3.64
N GLU A 94 6.85 -16.90 -4.65
CA GLU A 94 6.59 -15.72 -5.48
C GLU A 94 5.91 -14.61 -4.66
N ARG A 95 4.98 -14.99 -3.78
CA ARG A 95 4.25 -14.04 -2.92
C ARG A 95 5.17 -13.37 -1.91
N THR A 96 6.03 -14.14 -1.27
CA THR A 96 6.97 -13.64 -0.26
C THR A 96 8.07 -12.81 -0.90
N SER A 97 8.65 -13.27 -2.02
CA SER A 97 9.70 -12.52 -2.75
C SER A 97 9.18 -11.19 -3.28
N LEU A 98 7.99 -11.16 -3.90
CA LEU A 98 7.38 -9.93 -4.38
C LEU A 98 7.12 -8.94 -3.23
N SER A 99 6.55 -9.42 -2.12
CA SER A 99 6.27 -8.59 -0.95
C SER A 99 7.54 -8.01 -0.33
N LEU A 100 8.60 -8.83 -0.22
CA LEU A 100 9.90 -8.38 0.27
C LEU A 100 10.53 -7.34 -0.65
N MET A 101 10.51 -7.57 -1.97
CA MET A 101 11.06 -6.64 -2.95
C MET A 101 10.35 -5.27 -2.91
N LEU A 102 9.03 -5.27 -2.86
CA LEU A 102 8.24 -4.04 -2.81
C LEU A 102 8.40 -3.30 -1.47
N SER A 103 8.42 -4.01 -0.34
CA SER A 103 8.71 -3.40 0.95
C SER A 103 10.13 -2.86 1.01
N PHE A 104 11.11 -3.56 0.42
CA PHE A 104 12.48 -3.07 0.32
C PHE A 104 12.56 -1.77 -0.49
N LEU A 105 11.79 -1.65 -1.57
CA LEU A 105 11.66 -0.41 -2.31
C LEU A 105 11.17 0.75 -1.41
N VAL A 106 10.15 0.52 -0.57
CA VAL A 106 9.70 1.54 0.42
C VAL A 106 10.80 1.89 1.41
N PHE A 107 11.55 0.89 1.88
CA PHE A 107 12.69 1.13 2.77
C PHE A 107 13.74 2.02 2.11
N THR A 108 14.12 1.73 0.87
CA THR A 108 15.11 2.53 0.13
C THR A 108 14.66 3.97 -0.05
N PHE A 109 13.42 4.20 -0.49
CA PHE A 109 12.88 5.56 -0.60
C PHE A 109 12.70 6.23 0.78
N GLY A 110 12.36 5.47 1.81
CA GLY A 110 12.28 5.93 3.19
C GLY A 110 13.63 6.42 3.73
N VAL A 111 14.71 5.70 3.42
CA VAL A 111 16.08 6.10 3.75
C VAL A 111 16.49 7.31 2.90
N ALA A 112 16.23 7.29 1.59
CA ALA A 112 16.55 8.41 0.70
C ALA A 112 15.91 9.73 1.15
N THR A 113 14.64 9.69 1.57
CA THR A 113 13.94 10.87 2.10
C THR A 113 14.47 11.37 3.45
N SER A 114 15.24 10.55 4.18
CA SER A 114 15.85 10.96 5.46
C SER A 114 16.97 11.98 5.26
N PHE A 115 17.52 12.08 4.04
CA PHE A 115 18.57 13.06 3.70
C PHE A 115 18.01 14.45 3.37
N PHE A 116 16.69 14.57 3.22
CA PHE A 116 16.03 15.84 2.96
C PHE A 116 15.41 16.38 4.27
N PRO A 117 15.76 17.61 4.70
CA PRO A 117 15.14 18.23 5.85
C PRO A 117 13.70 18.61 5.47
N SER A 118 12.77 17.68 5.66
CA SER A 118 11.37 17.82 5.30
C SER A 118 10.48 17.48 6.49
N GLU A 119 9.29 18.07 6.51
CA GLU A 119 8.31 17.79 7.55
C GLU A 119 7.93 16.31 7.57
N SER A 120 7.74 15.75 8.78
CA SER A 120 7.40 14.33 8.97
C SER A 120 6.14 13.92 8.18
N PHE A 121 5.20 14.85 8.06
CA PHE A 121 3.98 14.64 7.29
C PHE A 121 4.24 14.56 5.77
N LEU A 122 5.05 15.44 5.21
CA LEU A 122 5.38 15.43 3.78
C LEU A 122 6.16 14.18 3.40
N ARG A 123 7.11 13.78 4.25
CA ARG A 123 7.83 12.52 4.11
C ARG A 123 6.88 11.33 4.14
N ALA A 124 5.97 11.27 5.11
CA ALA A 124 4.97 10.20 5.19
C ALA A 124 4.03 10.17 3.98
N LEU A 125 3.68 11.33 3.45
CA LEU A 125 2.82 11.46 2.29
C LEU A 125 3.50 10.92 1.03
N PHE A 126 4.77 11.27 0.80
CA PHE A 126 5.57 10.69 -0.28
C PHE A 126 5.77 9.19 -0.10
N ILE A 127 6.10 8.71 1.09
CA ILE A 127 6.30 7.28 1.32
C ILE A 127 4.99 6.49 1.14
N SER A 128 3.84 7.09 1.49
CA SER A 128 2.54 6.48 1.23
C SER A 128 2.22 6.39 -0.27
N THR A 129 2.75 7.28 -1.12
CA THR A 129 2.55 7.16 -2.58
C THR A 129 3.40 6.03 -3.16
N ILE A 130 4.58 5.79 -2.61
CA ILE A 130 5.37 4.58 -2.92
C ILE A 130 4.63 3.31 -2.47
N VAL A 131 4.03 3.31 -1.27
CA VAL A 131 3.17 2.20 -0.82
C VAL A 131 1.98 2.01 -1.76
N MET A 132 1.36 3.08 -2.24
CA MET A 132 0.26 3.02 -3.20
C MET A 132 0.69 2.38 -4.53
N PHE A 133 1.85 2.76 -5.05
CA PHE A 133 2.44 2.09 -6.21
C PHE A 133 2.63 0.59 -5.96
N ASN A 134 3.18 0.22 -4.80
CA ASN A 134 3.39 -1.18 -4.45
C ASN A 134 2.08 -1.98 -4.43
N LEU A 135 1.03 -1.48 -3.76
CA LEU A 135 -0.26 -2.17 -3.70
C LEU A 135 -0.89 -2.32 -5.08
N GLY A 136 -0.82 -1.26 -5.91
CA GLY A 136 -1.30 -1.29 -7.29
C GLY A 136 -0.52 -2.28 -8.17
N TYR A 137 0.81 -2.30 -8.04
CA TYR A 137 1.69 -3.23 -8.75
C TYR A 137 1.42 -4.68 -8.33
N THR A 138 1.32 -4.96 -7.03
CA THR A 138 0.97 -6.27 -6.48
C THR A 138 -0.34 -6.77 -7.09
N TYR A 139 -1.39 -5.95 -7.06
CA TYR A 139 -2.68 -6.34 -7.63
C TYR A 139 -2.62 -6.60 -9.14
N ALA A 140 -1.94 -5.73 -9.89
CA ALA A 140 -1.77 -5.90 -11.34
C ALA A 140 -0.95 -7.16 -11.69
N HIS A 141 0.03 -7.51 -10.86
CA HIS A 141 0.84 -8.73 -11.00
C HIS A 141 -0.02 -9.99 -10.89
N TYR A 142 -0.84 -10.11 -9.84
CA TYR A 142 -1.70 -11.29 -9.66
C TYR A 142 -2.83 -11.41 -10.69
N LYS A 143 -3.31 -10.28 -11.22
CA LYS A 143 -4.27 -10.26 -12.33
C LYS A 143 -3.61 -10.44 -13.71
N ASN A 144 -2.28 -10.54 -13.79
CA ASN A 144 -1.52 -10.59 -15.03
C ASN A 144 -1.87 -9.42 -15.98
N ARG A 145 -2.10 -8.24 -15.41
CA ARG A 145 -2.49 -6.99 -16.10
C ARG A 145 -1.42 -5.90 -15.95
N ILE A 146 -0.17 -6.28 -15.69
CA ILE A 146 0.94 -5.33 -15.66
C ILE A 146 1.04 -4.68 -17.04
N ASN A 147 0.85 -3.37 -17.07
CA ASN A 147 0.97 -2.56 -18.26
C ASN A 147 1.98 -1.43 -17.98
N ASN A 148 2.81 -1.10 -18.96
CA ASN A 148 3.74 0.03 -18.88
C ASN A 148 3.01 1.33 -18.53
N ARG A 149 1.77 1.50 -19.02
CA ARG A 149 0.92 2.64 -18.68
C ARG A 149 0.72 2.79 -17.16
N LEU A 150 0.43 1.70 -16.47
CA LEU A 150 0.23 1.70 -15.02
C LEU A 150 1.51 2.16 -14.30
N VAL A 151 2.66 1.64 -14.74
CA VAL A 151 3.97 2.02 -14.17
C VAL A 151 4.24 3.51 -14.38
N TYR A 152 3.99 4.04 -15.58
CA TYR A 152 4.18 5.47 -15.85
C TYR A 152 3.24 6.37 -15.05
N GLU A 153 1.97 5.99 -14.89
CA GLU A 153 1.00 6.74 -14.08
C GLU A 153 1.46 6.85 -12.63
N TYR A 154 1.90 5.75 -12.03
CA TYR A 154 2.42 5.77 -10.66
C TYR A 154 3.77 6.48 -10.54
N LEU A 155 4.68 6.32 -11.50
CA LEU A 155 5.95 7.06 -11.51
C LEU A 155 5.70 8.57 -11.54
N LEU A 156 4.77 9.03 -12.38
CA LEU A 156 4.38 10.43 -12.45
C LEU A 156 3.85 10.93 -11.09
N ILE A 157 2.97 10.17 -10.45
CA ILE A 157 2.46 10.50 -9.11
C ILE A 157 3.61 10.59 -8.09
N CYS A 158 4.53 9.61 -8.10
CA CYS A 158 5.69 9.60 -7.22
C CYS A 158 6.57 10.84 -7.47
N THR A 159 6.80 11.23 -8.72
CA THR A 159 7.56 12.43 -9.08
C THR A 159 6.89 13.69 -8.55
N ILE A 160 5.57 13.85 -8.71
CA ILE A 160 4.84 15.03 -8.18
C ILE A 160 5.03 15.16 -6.67
N PHE A 161 4.83 14.06 -5.93
CA PHE A 161 4.97 14.11 -4.47
C PHE A 161 6.43 14.24 -4.02
N PHE A 162 7.38 13.73 -4.80
CA PHE A 162 8.80 13.97 -4.58
C PHE A 162 9.14 15.46 -4.76
N THR A 163 8.59 16.12 -5.79
CA THR A 163 8.73 17.56 -5.98
C THR A 163 8.16 18.35 -4.80
N PHE A 164 7.00 17.97 -4.27
CA PHE A 164 6.47 18.59 -3.05
C PHE A 164 7.38 18.42 -1.84
N LEU A 165 7.97 17.24 -1.66
CA LEU A 165 8.92 16.98 -0.57
C LEU A 165 10.15 17.89 -0.66
N ILE A 166 10.64 18.18 -1.86
CA ILE A 166 11.81 19.05 -2.08
C ILE A 166 11.46 20.54 -1.91
N ILE A 167 10.32 20.98 -2.43
CA ILE A 167 9.95 22.41 -2.43
C ILE A 167 9.52 22.87 -1.04
N PHE A 168 8.77 22.04 -0.32
CA PHE A 168 8.25 22.38 1.01
C PHE A 168 9.20 21.85 2.09
N THR A 169 10.36 22.50 2.21
CA THR A 169 11.23 22.38 3.38
C THR A 169 10.70 23.29 4.52
N PRO A 170 10.88 22.89 5.80
CA PRO A 170 10.44 23.69 6.94
C PRO A 170 11.14 25.04 7.05
#